data_AF-A0A0P7GZH1-F1
#
_entry.id   AF-A0A0P7GZH1-F1
#
_cell.length_a   1.000
_cell.length_b   1.000
_cell.length_c   1.000
_cell.angle_alpha   90.00
_cell.angle_beta   90.00
_cell.angle_gamma   90.00
#
_symmetry.space_group_name_H-M   'P 1'
#
loop_
_entity.id
_entity.type
_entity.pdbx_description
1 polymer ?
#
loop_
_entity_poly.entity_id
_entity_poly.type
_entity_poly.pdbx_seq_one_letter_code
_entity_poly.pdbx_strand_id
1 'polypeptide(L)'
;MYVEIHPNMADEMGIDGGDLVVVSTTDRGSVLVKARITPRPGHGPEEEEIFLPFHWGGIAKGESLLEKYPDGNEPFAIGDSVNFITSRGYDVETQMQETKAALAKVRPATQELVDELNMDVDLETFTFPQDEAGFGQQKDFDTRDNTTVQ
;
A
#
# COMPACT_ATOMS: atom_id res chain seq x y z
N MET A 1 0.26 -1.17 6.44
CA MET A 1 0.98 -0.72 5.23
C MET A 1 0.24 0.45 4.61
N TYR A 2 0.92 1.38 3.95
CA TYR A 2 0.31 2.47 3.20
C TYR A 2 1.12 2.80 1.94
N VAL A 3 0.49 3.49 0.98
CA VAL A 3 1.14 4.19 -0.13
C VAL A 3 0.95 5.68 0.06
N GLU A 4 2.03 6.44 -0.09
CA GLU A 4 1.96 7.89 -0.11
C GLU A 4 1.72 8.40 -1.51
N ILE A 5 0.72 9.27 -1.64
CA ILE A 5 0.24 9.81 -2.90
C ILE A 5 0.19 11.34 -2.77
N HIS A 6 0.64 12.03 -3.82
CA HIS A 6 0.57 13.48 -3.88
C HIS A 6 -0.89 13.96 -3.89
N PRO A 7 -1.26 15.06 -3.20
CA PRO A 7 -2.65 15.55 -3.14
C PRO A 7 -3.32 15.74 -4.51
N ASN A 8 -2.60 16.30 -5.50
CA ASN A 8 -3.16 16.53 -6.83
C ASN A 8 -3.49 15.21 -7.55
N MET A 9 -2.59 14.22 -7.47
CA MET A 9 -2.83 12.88 -8.02
C MET A 9 -4.01 12.19 -7.31
N ALA A 10 -4.13 12.37 -5.99
CA ALA A 10 -5.24 11.83 -5.22
C ALA A 10 -6.59 12.46 -5.60
N ASP A 11 -6.63 13.79 -5.80
CA ASP A 11 -7.82 14.53 -6.26
C ASP A 11 -8.28 14.04 -7.64
N GLU A 12 -7.36 13.86 -8.59
CA GLU A 12 -7.67 13.36 -9.93
C GLU A 12 -8.27 11.94 -9.90
N MET A 13 -7.87 11.13 -8.92
CA MET A 13 -8.32 9.76 -8.75
C MET A 13 -9.54 9.62 -7.81
N GLY A 14 -9.92 10.69 -7.11
CA GLY A 14 -10.98 10.67 -6.10
C GLY A 14 -10.66 9.76 -4.90
N ILE A 15 -9.40 9.80 -4.43
CA ILE A 15 -8.92 8.99 -3.30
C ILE A 15 -8.72 9.90 -2.08
N ASP A 16 -9.20 9.45 -0.92
CA ASP A 16 -9.02 10.12 0.37
C ASP A 16 -8.03 9.38 1.29
N GLY A 17 -7.54 10.09 2.31
CA GLY A 17 -6.70 9.49 3.35
C GLY A 17 -7.40 8.31 4.03
N GLY A 18 -6.71 7.17 4.10
CA GLY A 18 -7.24 5.93 4.69
C GLY A 18 -7.96 5.00 3.72
N ASP A 19 -8.32 5.48 2.52
CA ASP A 19 -8.93 4.64 1.50
C ASP A 19 -8.05 3.46 1.12
N LEU A 20 -8.67 2.34 0.78
CA LEU A 20 -7.94 1.20 0.22
C LEU A 20 -7.65 1.45 -1.25
N VAL A 21 -6.40 1.18 -1.63
CA VAL A 21 -5.93 1.28 -3.01
C VAL A 21 -5.14 0.05 -3.40
N VAL A 22 -5.25 -0.30 -4.67
CA VAL A 22 -4.45 -1.34 -5.29
C VAL A 22 -3.26 -0.71 -5.99
N VAL A 23 -2.06 -1.14 -5.59
CA VAL A 23 -0.82 -0.75 -6.26
C VAL A 23 -0.28 -1.95 -7.01
N SER A 24 -0.03 -1.77 -8.30
CA SER A 24 0.46 -2.82 -9.20
C SER A 24 1.67 -2.35 -9.99
N THR A 25 2.54 -3.27 -10.37
CA THR A 25 3.66 -3.00 -11.29
C THR A 25 3.54 -3.84 -12.55
N THR A 26 4.28 -3.46 -13.58
CA THR A 26 4.11 -3.96 -14.95
C THR A 26 4.24 -5.48 -15.09
N ASP A 27 5.02 -6.15 -14.25
CA ASP A 27 5.43 -7.54 -14.49
C ASP A 27 5.39 -8.47 -13.28
N ARG A 28 4.97 -8.04 -12.08
CA ARG A 28 4.98 -8.92 -10.88
C ARG A 28 3.60 -9.20 -10.32
N GLY A 29 2.82 -8.19 -9.99
CA GLY A 29 1.54 -8.38 -9.33
C GLY A 29 0.99 -7.09 -8.72
N SER A 30 0.17 -7.27 -7.69
CA SER A 30 -0.58 -6.21 -7.02
C SER A 30 -0.53 -6.39 -5.51
N VAL A 31 -0.65 -5.29 -4.78
CA VAL A 31 -0.80 -5.25 -3.32
C VAL A 31 -1.99 -4.36 -2.94
N LEU A 32 -2.66 -4.70 -1.84
CA LEU A 32 -3.75 -3.89 -1.25
C LEU A 32 -3.21 -3.12 -0.05
N VAL A 33 -3.27 -1.79 -0.09
CA VAL A 33 -2.70 -0.92 0.94
C VAL A 33 -3.60 0.30 1.18
N LYS A 34 -3.41 0.98 2.32
CA LYS A 34 -4.10 2.26 2.59
C LYS A 34 -3.45 3.42 1.83
N ALA A 35 -4.23 4.40 1.41
CA ALA A 35 -3.75 5.65 0.87
C ALA A 35 -3.38 6.61 2.02
N ARG A 36 -2.22 7.25 1.89
CA ARG A 36 -1.76 8.33 2.76
C ARG A 36 -1.47 9.54 1.90
N ILE A 37 -2.22 10.62 2.07
CA ILE A 37 -2.14 11.76 1.18
C ILE A 37 -1.19 12.80 1.76
N THR A 38 -0.11 13.07 1.04
CA THR A 38 0.99 13.92 1.51
C THR A 38 1.81 14.46 0.34
N PRO A 39 2.29 15.71 0.39
CA PRO A 39 3.12 16.28 -0.67
C PRO A 39 4.60 15.86 -0.54
N ARG A 40 4.93 14.84 0.26
CA ARG A 40 6.32 14.37 0.41
C ARG A 40 6.83 13.60 -0.81
N PRO A 41 6.10 12.64 -1.38
CA PRO A 41 6.42 12.13 -2.71
C PRO A 41 6.19 13.22 -3.76
N GLY A 42 6.99 13.27 -4.83
CA GLY A 42 6.73 14.18 -5.94
C GLY A 42 7.44 15.53 -5.86
N HIS A 43 8.67 15.59 -5.36
CA HIS A 43 9.52 16.80 -5.46
C HIS A 43 9.97 17.13 -6.90
N GLY A 44 9.53 16.35 -7.89
CA GLY A 44 9.80 16.54 -9.31
C GLY A 44 8.68 17.26 -10.06
N PRO A 45 8.90 17.60 -11.34
CA PRO A 45 7.94 18.37 -12.15
C PRO A 45 6.62 17.64 -12.44
N GLU A 46 6.56 16.32 -12.27
CA GLU A 46 5.40 15.51 -12.67
C GLU A 46 4.50 15.11 -11.48
N GLU A 47 4.88 15.33 -10.21
CA GLU A 47 4.09 14.97 -9.01
C GLU A 47 3.54 13.51 -8.97
N GLU A 48 4.07 12.62 -9.82
CA GLU A 48 3.62 11.23 -10.07
C GLU A 48 4.42 10.17 -9.29
N GLU A 49 5.32 10.60 -8.39
CA GLU A 49 6.07 9.67 -7.55
C GLU A 49 5.21 9.17 -6.38
N ILE A 50 5.30 7.89 -6.06
CA ILE A 50 4.66 7.27 -4.89
C ILE A 50 5.70 6.67 -3.96
N PHE A 51 5.39 6.63 -2.66
CA PHE A 51 6.27 5.98 -1.68
C PHE A 51 5.54 4.89 -0.90
N LEU A 52 6.21 3.76 -0.70
CA LEU A 52 5.70 2.61 0.04
C LEU A 52 6.79 2.15 1.04
N PRO A 53 6.49 2.03 2.35
CA PRO A 53 7.46 1.48 3.30
C PRO A 53 7.86 0.04 2.96
N PHE A 54 9.16 -0.23 2.99
CA PHE A 54 9.70 -1.56 2.71
C PHE A 54 9.49 -2.52 3.90
N HIS A 55 9.30 -3.82 3.64
CA HIS A 55 9.22 -4.90 4.66
C HIS A 55 7.95 -5.01 5.53
N TRP A 56 6.79 -4.61 5.03
CA TRP A 56 5.53 -5.03 5.67
C TRP A 56 5.27 -6.53 5.47
N GLY A 57 4.51 -7.13 6.39
CA GLY A 57 4.12 -8.53 6.38
C GLY A 57 2.81 -8.78 7.13
N GLY A 58 2.36 -10.03 7.14
CA GLY A 58 1.09 -10.44 7.72
C GLY A 58 -0.11 -10.37 6.77
N ILE A 59 0.07 -9.77 5.59
CA ILE A 59 -0.86 -9.87 4.46
C ILE A 59 -0.07 -10.27 3.22
N ALA A 60 -0.62 -11.13 2.37
CA ALA A 60 -0.06 -11.49 1.08
C ALA A 60 -1.11 -11.35 -0.02
N LYS A 61 -0.91 -10.37 -0.92
CA LYS A 61 -1.83 -10.11 -2.05
C LYS A 61 -3.29 -9.89 -1.59
N GLY A 62 -3.46 -9.15 -0.50
CA GLY A 62 -4.77 -8.92 0.13
C GLY A 62 -5.23 -9.99 1.12
N GLU A 63 -4.70 -11.21 1.11
CA GLU A 63 -5.07 -12.26 2.08
C GLU A 63 -4.40 -12.01 3.44
N SER A 64 -5.19 -11.96 4.52
CA SER A 64 -4.67 -11.92 5.88
C SER A 64 -4.04 -13.26 6.26
N LEU A 65 -2.79 -13.23 6.70
CA LEU A 65 -2.04 -14.40 7.17
C LEU A 65 -2.03 -14.49 8.71
N LEU A 66 -2.86 -13.70 9.40
CA LEU A 66 -2.83 -13.57 10.85
C LEU A 66 -3.03 -14.92 11.56
N GLU A 67 -3.95 -15.74 11.05
CA GLU A 67 -4.24 -17.08 11.58
C GLU A 67 -3.06 -18.07 11.46
N LYS A 68 -2.05 -17.75 10.64
CA LYS A 68 -0.85 -18.59 10.46
C LYS A 68 0.21 -18.30 11.51
N TYR A 69 0.06 -17.25 12.31
CA TYR A 69 0.97 -16.95 13.42
C TYR A 69 0.65 -17.85 14.63
N PRO A 70 1.65 -18.27 15.41
CA PRO A 70 1.40 -18.98 16.66
C PRO A 70 0.63 -18.09 17.65
N ASP A 71 -0.28 -18.69 18.41
CA ASP A 71 -1.08 -17.99 19.43
C ASP A 71 -0.22 -17.08 20.31
N GLY A 72 -0.64 -15.82 20.47
CA GLY A 72 0.03 -14.81 21.28
C GLY A 72 1.30 -14.21 20.67
N ASN A 73 1.65 -14.59 19.43
CA ASN A 73 2.77 -14.04 18.66
C ASN A 73 2.30 -13.29 17.40
N GLU A 74 1.02 -12.96 17.34
CA GLU A 74 0.44 -12.18 16.28
C GLU A 74 1.02 -10.75 16.31
N PRO A 75 1.46 -10.21 15.16
CA PRO A 75 1.95 -8.84 15.09
C PRO A 75 0.81 -7.84 15.34
N PHE A 76 1.10 -6.80 16.13
CA PHE A 76 0.16 -5.70 16.38
C PHE A 76 -0.26 -4.94 15.11
N ALA A 77 0.61 -4.91 14.10
CA ALA A 77 0.31 -4.29 12.84
C ALA A 77 0.74 -5.16 11.67
N ILE A 78 -0.16 -5.33 10.71
CA ILE A 78 0.07 -6.07 9.47
C ILE A 78 -0.19 -5.20 8.24
N GLY A 79 0.27 -5.69 7.10
CA GLY A 79 0.01 -5.07 5.82
C GLY A 79 0.68 -5.82 4.70
N ASP A 80 0.22 -5.56 3.48
CA ASP A 80 0.73 -6.24 2.30
C ASP A 80 2.16 -5.77 1.98
N SER A 81 2.97 -6.65 1.42
CA SER A 81 4.40 -6.38 1.24
C SER A 81 4.68 -5.78 -0.13
N VAL A 82 5.20 -4.55 -0.19
CA VAL A 82 5.64 -3.93 -1.46
C VAL A 82 6.68 -4.79 -2.19
N ASN A 83 7.40 -5.65 -1.48
CA ASN A 83 8.36 -6.61 -2.00
C ASN A 83 7.76 -7.55 -3.07
N PHE A 84 6.43 -7.78 -3.06
CA PHE A 84 5.75 -8.55 -4.10
C PHE A 84 5.73 -7.85 -5.45
N ILE A 85 5.83 -6.51 -5.47
CA ILE A 85 5.69 -5.69 -6.68
C ILE A 85 6.94 -4.92 -7.07
N THR A 86 8.05 -5.03 -6.32
CA THR A 86 9.34 -4.41 -6.70
C THR A 86 9.88 -4.93 -8.03
N SER A 87 10.70 -4.14 -8.73
CA SER A 87 11.34 -4.53 -10.01
C SER A 87 12.09 -5.86 -9.96
N ARG A 88 12.17 -6.56 -11.10
CA ARG A 88 13.02 -7.76 -11.30
C ARG A 88 14.47 -7.43 -11.65
N GLY A 89 14.80 -6.15 -11.81
CA GLY A 89 16.15 -5.72 -12.16
C GLY A 89 17.19 -6.09 -11.10
N TYR A 90 18.42 -6.27 -11.55
CA TYR A 90 19.59 -6.41 -10.69
C TYR A 90 20.81 -5.90 -11.47
N ASP A 91 21.82 -5.47 -10.73
CA ASP A 91 23.11 -5.06 -11.29
C ASP A 91 23.94 -6.31 -11.63
N VAL A 92 24.37 -6.43 -12.89
CA VAL A 92 25.04 -7.65 -13.39
C VAL A 92 26.43 -7.87 -12.79
N GLU A 93 27.11 -6.81 -12.34
CA GLU A 93 28.47 -6.92 -11.81
C GLU A 93 28.46 -7.30 -10.32
N THR A 94 27.63 -6.61 -9.54
CA THR A 94 27.54 -6.77 -8.08
C THR A 94 26.51 -7.80 -7.66
N GLN A 95 25.61 -8.21 -8.57
CA GLN A 95 24.45 -9.05 -8.29
C GLN A 95 23.47 -8.42 -7.28
N MET A 96 23.51 -7.09 -7.12
CA MET A 96 22.64 -6.35 -6.20
C MET A 96 21.26 -6.14 -6.84
N GLN A 97 20.19 -6.44 -6.11
CA GLN A 97 18.81 -6.25 -6.57
C GLN A 97 18.42 -4.77 -6.73
N GLU A 98 17.67 -4.46 -7.79
CA GLU A 98 17.01 -3.17 -7.98
C GLU A 98 15.62 -3.21 -7.32
N THR A 99 15.38 -2.32 -6.37
CA THR A 99 14.20 -2.36 -5.49
C THR A 99 13.40 -1.06 -5.47
N LYS A 100 13.92 0.03 -6.06
CA LYS A 100 13.33 1.37 -6.02
C LYS A 100 12.81 1.81 -7.38
N ALA A 101 13.50 1.44 -8.46
CA ALA A 101 13.11 1.81 -9.82
C ALA A 101 12.04 0.87 -10.36
N ALA A 102 10.77 1.27 -10.28
CA ALA A 102 9.65 0.57 -10.89
C ALA A 102 8.58 1.56 -11.37
N LEU A 103 7.97 1.27 -12.53
CA LEU A 103 6.72 1.92 -12.91
C LEU A 103 5.57 1.20 -12.20
N ALA A 104 4.77 1.98 -11.49
CA ALA A 104 3.64 1.49 -10.74
C ALA A 104 2.35 2.18 -11.20
N LYS A 105 1.23 1.48 -11.04
CA LYS A 105 -0.11 2.02 -11.23
C LYS A 105 -0.88 1.88 -9.94
N VAL A 106 -1.37 3.02 -9.45
CA VAL A 106 -2.31 3.09 -8.33
C VAL A 106 -3.73 3.11 -8.89
N ARG A 107 -4.66 2.42 -8.23
CA ARG A 107 -6.10 2.46 -8.52
C ARG A 107 -6.89 2.40 -7.21
N PRO A 108 -8.05 3.07 -7.11
CA PRO A 108 -8.98 2.83 -6.01
C PRO A 108 -9.30 1.33 -5.91
N ALA A 109 -9.37 0.80 -4.69
CA ALA A 109 -9.76 -0.59 -4.49
C ALA A 109 -11.28 -0.72 -4.66
N THR A 110 -11.71 -1.46 -5.67
CA THR A 110 -13.10 -1.87 -5.87
C THR A 110 -13.17 -3.40 -5.83
N GLN A 111 -14.33 -3.96 -5.46
CA GLN A 111 -14.48 -5.42 -5.41
C GLN A 111 -14.20 -6.04 -6.79
N GLU A 112 -14.69 -5.41 -7.87
CA GLU A 112 -14.41 -5.83 -9.25
C GLU A 112 -12.91 -5.88 -9.57
N LEU A 113 -12.14 -4.89 -9.10
CA LEU A 113 -10.70 -4.83 -9.36
C LEU A 113 -9.94 -5.91 -8.59
N VAL A 114 -10.26 -6.13 -7.31
CA VAL A 114 -9.58 -7.16 -6.51
C VAL A 114 -9.91 -8.56 -7.05
N ASP A 115 -11.14 -8.79 -7.50
CA ASP A 115 -11.55 -10.03 -8.15
C ASP A 115 -10.83 -10.22 -9.50
N GLU A 116 -10.74 -9.19 -10.35
CA GLU A 116 -9.98 -9.20 -11.61
C GLU A 116 -8.52 -9.63 -11.38
N LEU A 117 -7.92 -9.12 -10.30
CA LEU A 117 -6.54 -9.36 -9.93
C LEU A 117 -6.34 -10.68 -9.15
N ASN A 118 -7.40 -11.45 -8.93
CA ASN A 118 -7.40 -12.69 -8.14
C ASN A 118 -6.82 -12.46 -6.73
N MET A 119 -7.17 -11.33 -6.12
CA MET A 119 -6.87 -11.05 -4.72
C MET A 119 -8.03 -11.63 -3.91
N ASP A 120 -7.77 -12.66 -3.11
CA ASP A 120 -8.79 -13.38 -2.32
C ASP A 120 -9.18 -12.55 -1.09
N VAL A 121 -9.86 -11.44 -1.33
CA VAL A 121 -10.22 -10.45 -0.33
C VAL A 121 -11.62 -9.90 -0.58
N ASP A 122 -12.42 -9.90 0.48
CA ASP A 122 -13.72 -9.23 0.52
C ASP A 122 -13.54 -7.85 1.17
N LEU A 123 -13.68 -6.79 0.36
CA LEU A 123 -13.44 -5.42 0.83
C LEU A 123 -14.47 -4.94 1.86
N GLU A 124 -15.65 -5.55 1.95
CA GLU A 124 -16.66 -5.17 2.94
C GLU A 124 -16.28 -5.60 4.36
N THR A 125 -15.58 -6.73 4.47
CA THR A 125 -15.18 -7.33 5.75
C THR A 125 -13.70 -7.14 6.05
N PHE A 126 -12.91 -6.72 5.04
CA PHE A 126 -11.48 -6.51 5.20
C PHE A 126 -11.17 -5.38 6.17
N THR A 127 -10.33 -5.69 7.15
CA THR A 127 -9.89 -4.76 8.19
C THR A 127 -8.49 -5.14 8.63
N PHE A 128 -7.83 -4.24 9.35
CA PHE A 128 -6.53 -4.50 9.94
C PHE A 128 -6.63 -4.54 11.47
N PRO A 129 -5.93 -5.47 12.15
CA PRO A 129 -5.87 -5.54 13.62
C PRO A 129 -5.50 -4.20 14.28
N GLN A 130 -4.59 -3.45 13.66
CA GLN A 130 -4.19 -2.13 14.15
C GLN A 130 -5.34 -1.10 14.15
N ASP A 131 -6.27 -1.21 13.20
CA ASP A 131 -7.37 -0.27 13.01
C ASP A 131 -8.50 -0.63 13.98
N GLU A 132 -8.79 -1.92 14.14
CA GLU A 132 -9.72 -2.44 15.15
C GLU A 132 -9.31 -2.06 16.57
N ALA A 133 -8.01 -2.09 16.85
CA ALA A 133 -7.45 -1.70 18.14
C ALA A 133 -7.25 -0.19 18.31
N GLY A 134 -7.61 0.61 17.29
CA GLY A 134 -7.66 2.08 17.37
C GLY A 134 -6.32 2.81 17.28
N PHE A 135 -5.20 2.14 17.02
CA PHE A 135 -3.89 2.77 16.85
C PHE A 135 -3.43 2.86 15.38
N GLY A 136 -4.23 2.39 14.44
CA GLY A 136 -3.94 2.42 13.01
C GLY A 136 -4.23 3.77 12.32
N GLN A 137 -4.90 4.70 13.01
CA GLN A 137 -5.33 6.01 12.48
C GLN A 137 -4.20 6.86 11.89
N GLN A 138 -2.96 6.66 12.34
CA GLN A 138 -1.78 7.34 11.79
C GLN A 138 -1.61 7.13 10.27
N LYS A 139 -2.19 6.05 9.73
CA LYS A 139 -2.09 5.69 8.30
C LYS A 139 -3.17 6.36 7.44
N ASP A 140 -4.21 6.91 8.05
CA ASP A 140 -5.34 7.56 7.37
C ASP A 140 -5.08 9.06 7.17
N PHE A 141 -3.80 9.45 7.23
CA PHE A 141 -3.37 10.82 7.21
C PHE A 141 -3.58 11.45 5.83
N ASP A 142 -4.22 12.62 5.81
CA ASP A 142 -4.45 13.46 4.64
C ASP A 142 -4.05 14.91 4.92
N THR A 143 -3.13 15.46 4.13
CA THR A 143 -2.70 16.86 4.28
C THR A 143 -3.69 17.89 3.74
N ARG A 144 -4.67 17.47 2.93
CA ARG A 144 -5.74 18.36 2.45
C ARG A 144 -6.70 18.70 3.59
N ASP A 145 -6.82 17.81 4.56
CA ASP A 145 -7.61 18.02 5.77
C ASP A 145 -6.85 18.91 6.76
N ASN A 146 -7.53 19.94 7.28
CA ASN A 146 -6.97 20.85 8.29
C ASN A 146 -6.86 20.20 9.70
N THR A 147 -6.99 18.89 9.80
CA THR A 147 -6.90 18.11 11.04
C THR A 147 -5.76 17.10 10.92
N THR A 148 -4.59 17.46 11.42
CA THR A 148 -3.49 16.49 11.55
C THR A 148 -3.80 15.55 12.72
N VAL A 149 -4.20 14.32 12.43
CA VAL A 149 -4.14 13.20 13.38
C VAL A 149 -2.70 12.68 13.40
N GLN A 150 -2.00 12.85 14.52
CA GLN A 150 -0.63 12.39 14.72
C GLN A 150 -0.57 11.37 15.86
#